data_AF-A0A091K0P8-F1
#
_entry.id   AF-A0A091K0P8-F1
#
_cell.length_a   1.000
_cell.length_b   1.000
_cell.length_c   1.000
_cell.angle_alpha   90.00
_cell.angle_beta   90.00
_cell.angle_gamma   90.00
#
_symmetry.space_group_name_H-M   'P 1'
#
loop_
_entity.id
_entity.type
_entity.pdbx_description
1 polymer ?
#
loop_
_entity_poly.entity_id
_entity_poly.type
_entity_poly.pdbx_seq_one_letter_code
_entity_poly.pdbx_strand_id
1 'polypeptide(L)'
;MGPSKREEGEQSIILISDDEAEGTLGNSVLLVDPLEKSALEEEKLEEVVDEECELMVTFCKQAKVMPHARYDCTIHPFERMECDTCSPLGKNADICNQCYCYICDKLASECQNWTTPSLCHCNAHNKSKFWKDQRDFALAGVLVMFNLELTDIDADLRHGGSLLIKFIQELSVEYNKYLVGERMPPREHECFCLPKLPPGQCNICRSRNMEVVYKYSGVFALVTRFLNEAERESPKAAAVMFLGAAKEIALHKDPALSWQNLGHTASLKIAVPCLLQRITTQLQKMLVLCDFPKNLYEKFVNFFQSISLPCHCFGFSNSLNVVPWDHVLLTTVLKGQNITGQRTQKGRKVFLWETLPVIEARVERLVDKMNYKEVVRYLRAVKCNDTKGLRDLRDKIPFYLCKTGDFLEAAHSLLFPVSSLACCTACRLTPFQFEVYLKMFRTGSIPTGKDMLDSGPWITVGKEHKIYFGLFLLAGSPLKDGVLIKQALKLLYSNVSLYRNPKCWSSLIMILGSSSLLEKSGHLHPLSLKEPPLDFQKGVLAASGSLLEELKAKINVSLPPVIFSPHLHHEACLILAVQAVQQMLFCDLPYLTSFLEIALAFGNNFWALRLLLDHLSYEEHVLHGTVNLILRDLNRQ
;
A
#
# COMPACT_ATOMS: atom_id res chain seq x y z
N MET A 1 -47.12 -5.70 -37.78
CA MET A 1 -48.55 -5.46 -37.49
C MET A 1 -48.77 -5.70 -36.00
N GLY A 2 -49.29 -4.70 -35.27
CA GLY A 2 -50.18 -4.98 -34.12
C GLY A 2 -51.63 -5.03 -34.65
N PRO A 3 -52.67 -4.69 -33.85
CA PRO A 3 -52.65 -4.32 -32.42
C PRO A 3 -53.83 -4.87 -31.57
N SER A 4 -53.77 -4.69 -30.24
CA SER A 4 -54.85 -4.14 -29.36
C SER A 4 -54.33 -4.07 -27.91
N LYS A 5 -54.30 -2.95 -27.17
CA LYS A 5 -55.36 -1.98 -26.75
C LYS A 5 -56.30 -2.60 -25.68
N ARG A 6 -56.55 -2.00 -24.50
CA ARG A 6 -56.55 -0.58 -24.00
C ARG A 6 -56.11 -0.48 -22.50
N GLU A 7 -55.47 0.60 -22.02
CA GLU A 7 -56.01 1.86 -21.41
C GLU A 7 -56.96 1.61 -20.21
N GLU A 8 -56.96 2.29 -19.04
CA GLU A 8 -56.09 3.30 -18.37
C GLU A 8 -56.60 3.47 -16.89
N GLY A 9 -55.83 4.07 -15.95
CA GLY A 9 -56.34 4.49 -14.62
C GLY A 9 -55.34 4.46 -13.45
N GLU A 10 -55.21 5.58 -12.72
CA GLU A 10 -54.20 5.83 -11.66
C GLU A 10 -54.73 5.66 -10.22
N GLN A 11 -53.87 5.32 -9.23
CA GLN A 11 -53.49 6.15 -8.05
C GLN A 11 -52.83 5.38 -6.87
N SER A 12 -51.84 6.02 -6.22
CA SER A 12 -51.21 5.83 -4.87
C SER A 12 -51.48 4.52 -4.07
N ILE A 13 -50.49 3.66 -3.76
CA ILE A 13 -49.40 3.77 -2.75
C ILE A 13 -49.87 4.07 -1.31
N ILE A 14 -49.75 3.09 -0.39
CA ILE A 14 -48.85 3.09 0.80
C ILE A 14 -48.71 1.66 1.37
N LEU A 15 -47.56 1.40 2.01
CA LEU A 15 -47.12 0.16 2.67
C LEU A 15 -46.61 0.54 4.09
N ILE A 16 -46.62 -0.30 5.13
CA ILE A 16 -46.86 -1.75 5.28
C ILE A 16 -47.53 -2.00 6.66
N SER A 17 -48.05 -3.21 6.96
CA SER A 17 -48.52 -3.59 8.31
C SER A 17 -47.42 -4.30 9.13
N ASP A 18 -47.41 -4.06 10.45
CA ASP A 18 -46.72 -4.92 11.43
C ASP A 18 -47.33 -6.33 11.48
N ASP A 19 -46.54 -7.32 11.92
CA ASP A 19 -46.93 -8.29 12.96
C ASP A 19 -45.77 -9.24 13.35
N GLU A 20 -45.34 -9.08 14.61
CA GLU A 20 -45.19 -10.12 15.65
C GLU A 20 -44.11 -11.24 15.70
N ALA A 21 -43.87 -11.63 16.98
CA ALA A 21 -43.39 -12.91 17.51
C ALA A 21 -41.88 -13.25 17.70
N GLU A 22 -41.43 -12.96 18.94
CA GLU A 22 -40.77 -13.86 19.92
C GLU A 22 -39.30 -14.35 19.82
N GLY A 23 -38.65 -14.32 21.00
CA GLY A 23 -37.36 -14.93 21.34
C GLY A 23 -36.99 -14.69 22.81
N THR A 24 -37.47 -15.55 23.73
CA THR A 24 -37.42 -15.35 25.20
C THR A 24 -36.17 -15.91 25.90
N LEU A 25 -35.75 -15.25 27.00
CA LEU A 25 -34.92 -15.66 28.17
C LEU A 25 -33.88 -14.57 28.53
N GLY A 26 -33.73 -14.06 29.76
CA GLY A 26 -34.49 -14.22 31.01
C GLY A 26 -33.71 -13.66 32.22
N ASN A 27 -34.40 -13.08 33.22
CA ASN A 27 -33.90 -12.52 34.51
C ASN A 27 -33.06 -11.21 34.41
N SER A 28 -33.16 -10.23 35.32
CA SER A 28 -33.97 -10.05 36.55
C SER A 28 -34.13 -8.54 36.82
N VAL A 29 -35.33 -8.07 37.21
CA VAL A 29 -35.57 -6.69 37.68
C VAL A 29 -36.23 -6.75 39.07
N LEU A 30 -35.64 -6.04 40.03
CA LEU A 30 -36.13 -5.94 41.40
C LEU A 30 -37.37 -5.04 41.47
N LEU A 31 -38.38 -5.50 42.22
CA LEU A 31 -39.50 -4.67 42.66
C LEU A 31 -38.99 -3.62 43.67
N VAL A 32 -39.44 -2.38 43.51
CA VAL A 32 -39.33 -1.31 44.52
C VAL A 32 -40.71 -0.68 44.61
N ASP A 33 -41.36 -0.83 45.77
CA ASP A 33 -42.67 -0.23 46.03
C ASP A 33 -42.60 1.31 46.10
N PRO A 34 -43.71 2.02 45.84
CA PRO A 34 -43.67 3.47 45.66
C PRO A 34 -43.49 4.18 47.00
N LEU A 35 -42.44 5.00 47.11
CA LEU A 35 -42.33 5.98 48.19
C LEU A 35 -43.38 7.09 47.98
N GLU A 36 -44.19 7.34 48.99
CA GLU A 36 -45.25 8.34 49.02
C GLU A 36 -44.73 9.72 48.57
N LYS A 37 -45.48 10.38 47.67
CA LYS A 37 -45.32 11.81 47.40
C LYS A 37 -46.53 12.58 47.91
N SER A 38 -46.22 13.60 48.70
CA SER A 38 -47.15 14.55 49.28
C SER A 38 -48.07 15.20 48.24
N ALA A 39 -49.36 15.30 48.58
CA ALA A 39 -50.33 16.06 47.81
C ALA A 39 -49.98 17.55 47.74
N LEU A 40 -50.04 18.12 46.54
CA LEU A 40 -50.23 19.55 46.30
C LEU A 40 -51.15 19.71 45.07
N GLU A 41 -52.40 20.04 45.38
CA GLU A 41 -53.36 20.85 44.60
C GLU A 41 -53.28 20.78 43.06
N GLU A 42 -54.17 19.98 42.46
CA GLU A 42 -54.58 20.14 41.07
C GLU A 42 -55.63 21.26 40.96
N GLU A 43 -55.32 22.36 40.27
CA GLU A 43 -56.32 23.33 39.86
C GLU A 43 -57.27 22.71 38.83
N LYS A 44 -58.57 22.76 39.10
CA LYS A 44 -59.61 22.40 38.13
C LYS A 44 -59.56 23.35 36.93
N LEU A 45 -59.20 22.84 35.76
CA LEU A 45 -59.47 23.48 34.48
C LEU A 45 -60.87 23.10 33.98
N GLU A 46 -61.57 24.08 33.42
CA GLU A 46 -62.97 23.97 33.01
C GLU A 46 -63.17 23.01 31.82
N GLU A 47 -64.24 22.22 31.86
CA GLU A 47 -64.67 21.38 30.74
C GLU A 47 -65.25 22.26 29.63
N VAL A 48 -64.61 22.25 28.46
CA VAL A 48 -65.19 22.78 27.22
C VAL A 48 -65.66 21.59 26.38
N VAL A 49 -66.97 21.47 26.20
CA VAL A 49 -67.59 20.43 25.38
C VAL A 49 -67.80 20.97 23.97
N ASP A 50 -67.32 20.24 22.96
CA ASP A 50 -67.64 20.46 21.56
C ASP A 50 -68.92 19.67 21.22
N GLU A 51 -70.01 20.35 20.91
CA GLU A 51 -71.35 19.74 20.77
C GLU A 51 -71.56 19.03 19.41
N GLU A 52 -70.62 19.11 18.46
CA GLU A 52 -70.74 18.46 17.14
C GLU A 52 -69.92 17.16 16.98
N CYS A 53 -69.15 16.73 17.99
CA CYS A 53 -68.45 15.45 17.98
C CYS A 53 -68.53 14.75 19.35
N GLU A 54 -69.10 13.53 19.41
CA GLU A 54 -69.23 12.71 20.63
C GLU A 54 -67.88 12.13 21.15
N LEU A 55 -66.81 12.93 21.14
CA LEU A 55 -65.47 12.56 21.59
C LEU A 55 -65.18 13.19 22.97
N MET A 56 -65.54 12.48 24.02
CA MET A 56 -65.19 12.84 25.39
C MET A 56 -63.67 12.73 25.61
N VAL A 57 -62.99 13.85 25.89
CA VAL A 57 -61.57 13.88 26.26
C VAL A 57 -61.43 13.39 27.71
N THR A 58 -61.44 12.07 27.90
CA THR A 58 -61.38 11.42 29.23
C THR A 58 -60.03 11.58 29.93
N PHE A 59 -58.97 11.96 29.21
CA PHE A 59 -57.64 12.21 29.76
C PHE A 59 -56.83 13.14 28.84
N CYS A 60 -56.55 14.36 29.29
CA CYS A 60 -55.60 15.25 28.64
C CYS A 60 -54.29 15.27 29.44
N LYS A 61 -53.19 14.80 28.84
CA LYS A 61 -51.85 14.90 29.42
C LYS A 61 -51.01 15.82 28.57
N GLN A 62 -50.42 16.84 29.19
CA GLN A 62 -49.49 17.73 28.52
C GLN A 62 -48.35 16.90 27.93
N ALA A 63 -48.18 16.96 26.60
CA ALA A 63 -47.17 16.20 25.89
C ALA A 63 -45.77 16.55 26.43
N LYS A 64 -44.93 15.54 26.67
CA LYS A 64 -43.54 15.77 27.05
C LYS A 64 -42.86 16.50 25.90
N VAL A 65 -42.51 17.77 26.12
CA VAL A 65 -41.83 18.60 25.12
C VAL A 65 -40.55 17.89 24.69
N MET A 66 -40.49 17.52 23.42
CA MET A 66 -39.31 16.89 22.82
C MET A 66 -38.29 17.95 22.41
N PRO A 67 -36.99 17.62 22.28
CA PRO A 67 -36.00 18.51 21.70
C PRO A 67 -36.43 19.02 20.32
N HIS A 68 -36.47 20.34 20.15
CA HIS A 68 -36.94 20.99 18.92
C HIS A 68 -36.10 22.23 18.60
N ALA A 69 -36.01 22.57 17.31
CA ALA A 69 -35.31 23.79 16.93
C ALA A 69 -36.08 25.00 17.46
N ARG A 70 -35.37 26.06 17.87
CA ARG A 70 -36.01 27.28 18.43
C ARG A 70 -37.19 27.81 17.61
N TYR A 71 -37.13 27.74 16.28
CA TYR A 71 -38.18 28.24 15.39
C TYR A 71 -39.46 27.38 15.34
N ASP A 72 -39.45 26.20 15.98
CA ASP A 72 -40.59 25.30 16.17
C ASP A 72 -41.06 25.28 17.65
N CYS A 73 -40.54 26.18 18.51
CA CYS A 73 -40.91 26.25 19.92
C CYS A 73 -42.35 26.76 20.11
N THR A 74 -43.19 25.95 20.77
CA THR A 74 -44.58 26.29 21.09
C THR A 74 -44.73 27.19 22.32
N ILE A 75 -43.71 27.26 23.18
CA ILE A 75 -43.73 28.06 24.43
C ILE A 75 -43.34 29.52 24.15
N HIS A 76 -42.39 29.76 23.24
CA HIS A 76 -41.88 31.08 22.91
C HIS A 76 -42.13 31.39 21.43
N PRO A 77 -42.99 32.37 21.08
CA PRO A 77 -43.23 32.78 19.70
C PRO A 77 -41.94 33.06 18.93
N PHE A 78 -41.95 32.81 17.62
CA PHE A 78 -40.77 32.96 16.76
C PHE A 78 -41.07 33.87 15.56
N GLU A 79 -40.21 34.85 15.34
CA GLU A 79 -40.28 35.79 14.22
C GLU A 79 -39.28 35.39 13.13
N ARG A 80 -39.77 35.22 11.88
CA ARG A 80 -38.95 34.80 10.73
C ARG A 80 -38.51 36.00 9.91
N MET A 81 -37.21 36.09 9.65
CA MET A 81 -36.63 37.07 8.73
C MET A 81 -35.39 36.46 8.04
N GLU A 82 -35.19 36.81 6.78
CA GLU A 82 -33.99 36.41 6.05
C GLU A 82 -32.78 37.21 6.57
N CYS A 83 -31.64 36.52 6.74
CA CYS A 83 -30.30 37.06 6.99
C CYS A 83 -30.04 38.08 8.13
N ASP A 84 -30.97 38.33 9.07
CA ASP A 84 -30.67 39.18 10.24
C ASP A 84 -29.81 38.48 11.30
N THR A 85 -28.51 38.76 11.29
CA THR A 85 -27.56 38.34 12.32
C THR A 85 -27.28 39.40 13.39
N CYS A 86 -27.82 40.62 13.26
CA CYS A 86 -27.40 41.79 14.02
C CYS A 86 -27.77 41.71 15.50
N SER A 87 -29.01 41.32 15.80
CA SER A 87 -29.57 41.24 17.16
C SER A 87 -30.77 40.29 17.19
N PRO A 88 -31.22 39.82 18.38
CA PRO A 88 -32.45 39.05 18.47
C PRO A 88 -33.67 39.79 17.92
N LEU A 89 -34.39 39.16 17.00
CA LEU A 89 -35.67 39.65 16.48
C LEU A 89 -36.77 39.33 17.49
N GLY A 90 -37.43 40.38 17.99
CA GLY A 90 -38.52 40.25 18.96
C GLY A 90 -38.16 39.36 20.15
N LYS A 91 -38.85 38.22 20.28
CA LYS A 91 -38.63 37.22 21.35
C LYS A 91 -37.78 36.01 20.94
N ASN A 92 -37.07 36.06 19.81
CA ASN A 92 -36.26 34.93 19.34
C ASN A 92 -35.14 34.51 20.32
N ALA A 93 -34.69 35.41 21.20
CA ALA A 93 -33.74 35.09 22.27
C ALA A 93 -34.31 34.12 23.34
N ASP A 94 -35.62 34.15 23.60
CA ASP A 94 -36.25 33.37 24.66
C ASP A 94 -36.20 31.87 24.33
N ILE A 95 -35.86 31.02 25.30
CA ILE A 95 -35.70 29.56 25.09
C ILE A 95 -36.40 28.77 26.19
N CYS A 96 -37.01 27.65 25.81
CA CYS A 96 -37.36 26.61 26.77
C CYS A 96 -36.17 25.65 26.95
N ASN A 97 -36.24 24.79 27.98
CA ASN A 97 -35.21 23.80 28.29
C ASN A 97 -34.99 22.70 27.23
N GLN A 98 -35.82 22.65 26.18
CA GLN A 98 -35.73 21.70 25.06
C GLN A 98 -35.43 22.39 23.71
N CYS A 99 -35.28 23.72 23.68
CA CYS A 99 -34.85 24.43 22.47
C CYS A 99 -33.41 24.05 22.12
N TYR A 100 -33.17 23.65 20.87
CA TYR A 100 -31.83 23.59 20.29
C TYR A 100 -31.58 24.71 19.28
N CYS A 101 -30.32 25.13 19.19
CA CYS A 101 -29.83 26.09 18.23
C CYS A 101 -29.71 25.44 16.85
N TYR A 102 -30.48 25.94 15.88
CA TYR A 102 -30.52 25.40 14.52
C TYR A 102 -29.13 25.33 13.85
N ILE A 103 -28.29 26.35 14.04
CA ILE A 103 -26.94 26.42 13.44
C ILE A 103 -25.96 25.44 14.09
N CYS A 104 -25.98 25.32 15.44
CA CYS A 104 -24.96 24.56 16.18
C CYS A 104 -25.33 23.11 16.47
N ASP A 105 -26.60 22.71 16.27
CA ASP A 105 -27.12 21.37 16.58
C ASP A 105 -26.90 20.95 18.05
N LYS A 106 -27.01 21.94 18.96
CA LYS A 106 -26.85 21.80 20.43
C LYS A 106 -27.94 22.58 21.15
N LEU A 107 -28.15 22.31 22.44
CA LEU A 107 -29.09 23.06 23.28
C LEU A 107 -28.83 24.57 23.15
N ALA A 108 -29.90 25.37 23.03
CA ALA A 108 -29.78 26.80 22.79
C ALA A 108 -29.10 27.53 23.98
N SER A 109 -29.25 27.01 25.20
CA SER A 109 -28.54 27.43 26.41
C SER A 109 -27.02 27.20 26.37
N GLU A 110 -26.53 26.28 25.52
CA GLU A 110 -25.10 25.99 25.34
C GLU A 110 -24.50 26.74 24.13
N CYS A 111 -25.33 27.48 23.38
CA CYS A 111 -24.90 28.18 22.18
C CYS A 111 -24.20 29.51 22.55
N GLN A 112 -22.86 29.52 22.47
CA GLN A 112 -22.04 30.73 22.71
C GLN A 112 -22.41 31.92 21.80
N ASN A 113 -22.98 31.65 20.63
CA ASN A 113 -23.44 32.66 19.67
C ASN A 113 -24.95 32.93 19.75
N TRP A 114 -25.64 32.54 20.83
CA TRP A 114 -27.10 32.57 20.87
C TRP A 114 -27.65 33.98 20.61
N THR A 115 -27.22 34.95 21.40
CA THR A 115 -27.59 36.38 21.29
C THR A 115 -26.43 37.29 20.90
N THR A 116 -25.34 36.74 20.35
CA THR A 116 -24.11 37.48 20.04
C THR A 116 -24.35 38.44 18.88
N PRO A 117 -24.10 39.76 19.04
CA PRO A 117 -24.31 40.73 17.97
C PRO A 117 -23.51 40.39 16.70
N SER A 118 -24.11 40.65 15.54
CA SER A 118 -23.62 40.27 14.20
C SER A 118 -23.52 38.76 13.92
N LEU A 119 -23.81 37.89 14.90
CA LEU A 119 -23.79 36.42 14.79
C LEU A 119 -24.98 35.76 15.53
N CYS A 120 -26.14 36.42 15.64
CA CYS A 120 -27.25 35.90 16.46
C CYS A 120 -27.84 34.61 15.89
N HIS A 121 -27.48 33.47 16.47
CA HIS A 121 -28.06 32.18 16.08
C HIS A 121 -29.54 32.05 16.51
N CYS A 122 -29.98 32.92 17.43
CA CYS A 122 -31.36 33.08 17.88
C CYS A 122 -32.39 33.14 16.73
N ASN A 123 -32.04 33.82 15.62
CA ASN A 123 -32.94 34.12 14.50
C ASN A 123 -32.97 33.00 13.44
N ALA A 124 -32.18 31.94 13.61
CA ALA A 124 -31.92 30.99 12.54
C ALA A 124 -33.05 29.98 12.34
N HIS A 125 -33.52 29.81 11.09
CA HIS A 125 -34.64 28.92 10.77
C HIS A 125 -34.54 28.19 9.42
N ASN A 126 -35.15 27.01 9.34
CA ASN A 126 -35.06 26.11 8.17
C ASN A 126 -35.70 26.63 6.86
N LYS A 127 -36.53 27.69 6.92
CA LYS A 127 -37.17 28.28 5.73
C LYS A 127 -36.30 29.28 4.97
N SER A 128 -35.25 29.81 5.61
CA SER A 128 -34.28 30.71 4.97
C SER A 128 -33.23 29.92 4.19
N LYS A 129 -32.76 30.47 3.07
CA LYS A 129 -31.59 29.92 2.39
C LYS A 129 -30.32 30.31 3.15
N PHE A 130 -30.20 31.57 3.54
CA PHE A 130 -29.04 32.06 4.31
C PHE A 130 -28.78 31.23 5.57
N TRP A 131 -29.81 30.95 6.38
CA TRP A 131 -29.65 30.17 7.61
C TRP A 131 -29.34 28.68 7.37
N LYS A 132 -29.77 28.12 6.24
CA LYS A 132 -29.34 26.78 5.79
C LYS A 132 -27.86 26.78 5.42
N ASP A 133 -27.45 27.69 4.53
CA ASP A 133 -26.07 27.81 4.08
C ASP A 133 -25.12 28.04 5.29
N GLN A 134 -25.55 28.84 6.28
CA GLN A 134 -24.81 29.08 7.53
C GLN A 134 -24.77 27.85 8.46
N ARG A 135 -25.85 27.08 8.57
CA ARG A 135 -25.88 25.80 9.30
C ARG A 135 -24.96 24.79 8.66
N ASP A 136 -25.02 24.67 7.33
CA ASP A 136 -24.26 23.69 6.58
C ASP A 136 -22.75 24.00 6.65
N PHE A 137 -22.38 25.28 6.60
CA PHE A 137 -21.03 25.74 6.90
C PHE A 137 -20.59 25.38 8.33
N ALA A 138 -21.44 25.62 9.34
CA ALA A 138 -21.13 25.31 10.74
C ALA A 138 -20.98 23.79 10.99
N LEU A 139 -21.80 22.96 10.35
CA LEU A 139 -21.77 21.49 10.46
C LEU A 139 -20.58 20.87 9.71
N ALA A 140 -20.18 21.41 8.57
CA ALA A 140 -19.00 20.97 7.84
C ALA A 140 -17.70 21.45 8.51
N GLY A 141 -17.69 22.64 9.13
CA GLY A 141 -16.55 23.17 9.88
C GLY A 141 -15.29 23.29 9.02
N VAL A 142 -14.17 22.71 9.46
CA VAL A 142 -12.92 22.72 8.67
C VAL A 142 -13.07 22.01 7.31
N LEU A 143 -14.01 21.06 7.19
CA LEU A 143 -14.17 20.23 6.00
C LEU A 143 -14.67 21.02 4.78
N VAL A 144 -15.28 22.20 5.00
CA VAL A 144 -15.64 23.15 3.94
C VAL A 144 -14.43 23.46 3.05
N MET A 145 -13.21 23.46 3.61
CA MET A 145 -12.00 23.77 2.83
C MET A 145 -11.76 22.79 1.67
N PHE A 146 -12.30 21.57 1.73
CA PHE A 146 -12.17 20.53 0.70
C PHE A 146 -13.32 20.54 -0.32
N ASN A 147 -14.23 21.53 -0.25
CA ASN A 147 -15.45 21.61 -1.08
C ASN A 147 -16.36 20.36 -0.95
N LEU A 148 -16.39 19.76 0.23
CA LEU A 148 -17.27 18.63 0.55
C LEU A 148 -18.69 19.12 0.83
N GLU A 149 -19.68 18.41 0.31
CA GLU A 149 -21.09 18.64 0.65
C GLU A 149 -21.44 17.87 1.93
N LEU A 150 -22.47 18.29 2.67
CA LEU A 150 -22.88 17.57 3.90
C LEU A 150 -23.20 16.09 3.67
N THR A 151 -23.67 15.74 2.47
CA THR A 151 -23.93 14.38 2.00
C THR A 151 -22.66 13.55 1.78
N ASP A 152 -21.52 14.19 1.52
CA ASP A 152 -20.21 13.51 1.47
C ASP A 152 -19.66 13.25 2.90
N ILE A 153 -20.06 14.05 3.90
CA ILE A 153 -19.42 14.12 5.23
C ILE A 153 -20.00 13.08 6.20
N ASP A 154 -19.37 11.91 6.20
CA ASP A 154 -19.58 10.81 7.15
C ASP A 154 -18.77 10.96 8.47
N ALA A 155 -18.87 9.95 9.35
CA ALA A 155 -18.20 9.94 10.64
C ALA A 155 -16.66 9.92 10.53
N ASP A 156 -16.08 9.24 9.53
CA ASP A 156 -14.63 9.21 9.30
C ASP A 156 -14.11 10.60 8.93
N LEU A 157 -14.80 11.28 8.00
CA LEU A 157 -14.41 12.63 7.58
C LEU A 157 -14.56 13.64 8.72
N ARG A 158 -15.63 13.54 9.53
CA ARG A 158 -15.79 14.36 10.75
C ARG A 158 -14.67 14.10 11.76
N HIS A 159 -14.24 12.85 11.92
CA HIS A 159 -13.13 12.51 12.80
C HIS A 159 -11.80 13.13 12.31
N GLY A 160 -11.43 12.90 11.05
CA GLY A 160 -10.23 13.51 10.45
C GLY A 160 -10.26 15.05 10.47
N GLY A 161 -11.42 15.67 10.26
CA GLY A 161 -11.61 17.11 10.39
C GLY A 161 -11.42 17.61 11.82
N SER A 162 -11.89 16.87 12.82
CA SER A 162 -11.69 17.21 14.24
C SER A 162 -10.21 17.17 14.64
N LEU A 163 -9.49 16.14 14.20
CA LEU A 163 -8.04 16.03 14.39
C LEU A 163 -7.29 17.17 13.66
N LEU A 164 -7.71 17.51 12.43
CA LEU A 164 -7.13 18.60 11.64
C LEU A 164 -7.30 19.97 12.32
N ILE A 165 -8.46 20.26 12.93
CA ILE A 165 -8.69 21.53 13.68
C ILE A 165 -7.68 21.65 14.82
N LYS A 166 -7.52 20.59 15.63
CA LYS A 166 -6.55 20.57 16.74
C LYS A 166 -5.11 20.75 16.24
N PHE A 167 -4.75 20.08 15.15
CA PHE A 167 -3.45 20.24 14.52
C PHE A 167 -3.20 21.67 14.03
N ILE A 168 -4.16 22.32 13.37
CA ILE A 168 -4.02 23.72 12.92
C ILE A 168 -3.76 24.66 14.10
N GLN A 169 -4.45 24.45 15.23
CA GLN A 169 -4.24 25.24 16.46
C GLN A 169 -2.83 25.04 17.03
N GLU A 170 -2.37 23.79 17.18
CA GLU A 170 -1.00 23.49 17.63
C GLU A 170 0.06 24.03 16.65
N LEU A 171 -0.18 23.89 15.35
CA LEU A 171 0.72 24.33 14.28
C LEU A 171 0.89 25.84 14.26
N SER A 172 -0.20 26.59 14.43
CA SER A 172 -0.16 28.06 14.51
C SER A 172 0.74 28.53 15.66
N VAL A 173 0.63 27.90 16.84
CA VAL A 173 1.49 28.23 18.00
C VAL A 173 2.96 27.94 17.70
N GLU A 174 3.27 26.77 17.12
CA GLU A 174 4.66 26.38 16.84
C GLU A 174 5.29 27.17 15.67
N TYR A 175 4.51 27.48 14.64
CA TYR A 175 4.94 28.31 13.52
C TYR A 175 5.16 29.77 13.94
N ASN A 176 4.37 30.30 14.86
CA ASN A 176 4.63 31.62 15.46
C ASN A 176 5.97 31.65 16.23
N LYS A 177 6.35 30.58 16.95
CA LYS A 177 7.70 30.49 17.56
C LYS A 177 8.79 30.51 16.51
N TYR A 178 8.61 29.78 15.40
CA TYR A 178 9.53 29.82 14.27
C TYR A 178 9.66 31.23 13.68
N LEU A 179 8.56 31.97 13.52
CA LEU A 179 8.58 33.36 13.01
C LEU A 179 9.22 34.37 13.96
N VAL A 180 9.13 34.17 15.28
CA VAL A 180 9.84 35.01 16.27
C VAL A 180 11.36 34.78 16.22
N GLY A 181 11.77 33.52 15.99
CA GLY A 181 13.17 33.11 15.91
C GLY A 181 13.89 33.11 17.26
N GLU A 182 15.03 32.43 17.31
CA GLU A 182 15.89 32.37 18.50
C GLU A 182 16.97 33.46 18.41
N ARG A 183 17.05 34.33 19.43
CA ARG A 183 18.13 35.32 19.53
C ARG A 183 19.41 34.64 20.04
N MET A 184 20.42 34.55 19.17
CA MET A 184 21.70 33.92 19.47
C MET A 184 22.84 34.96 19.47
N PRO A 185 23.87 34.80 20.32
CA PRO A 185 25.09 35.58 20.20
C PRO A 185 25.82 35.22 18.89
N PRO A 186 26.50 36.18 18.25
CA PRO A 186 27.11 35.98 16.94
C PRO A 186 28.32 35.08 17.07
N ARG A 187 28.47 34.09 16.18
CA ARG A 187 29.55 33.09 16.26
C ARG A 187 30.92 33.60 15.82
N GLU A 188 30.96 34.61 14.94
CA GLU A 188 32.18 34.95 14.16
C GLU A 188 32.57 36.44 14.19
N HIS A 189 31.89 37.28 14.97
CA HIS A 189 32.19 38.72 15.00
C HIS A 189 33.33 39.05 15.96
N GLU A 190 34.40 39.67 15.43
CA GLU A 190 35.49 40.23 16.25
C GLU A 190 35.00 41.37 17.16
N CYS A 191 35.56 41.43 18.36
CA CYS A 191 35.26 42.50 19.32
C CYS A 191 36.07 43.77 18.98
N PHE A 192 35.36 44.86 18.67
CA PHE A 192 35.95 46.19 18.49
C PHE A 192 35.93 47.05 19.76
N CYS A 193 35.35 46.58 20.85
CA CYS A 193 35.44 47.26 22.15
C CYS A 193 36.85 47.17 22.73
N LEU A 194 37.20 48.12 23.61
CA LEU A 194 38.44 48.10 24.39
C LEU A 194 38.13 47.72 25.85
N PRO A 195 38.82 46.74 26.45
CA PRO A 195 39.79 45.83 25.82
C PRO A 195 39.12 44.85 24.84
N LYS A 196 39.85 44.45 23.79
CA LYS A 196 39.38 43.45 22.82
C LYS A 196 39.33 42.08 23.49
N LEU A 197 38.13 41.50 23.58
CA LEU A 197 37.89 40.16 24.10
C LEU A 197 37.59 39.18 22.96
N PRO A 198 37.82 37.87 23.12
CA PRO A 198 37.44 36.85 22.14
C PRO A 198 35.95 36.93 21.75
N PRO A 199 35.55 36.45 20.55
CA PRO A 199 34.16 36.39 20.12
C PRO A 199 33.24 35.77 21.19
N GLY A 200 32.10 36.42 21.45
CA GLY A 200 31.14 36.01 22.47
C GLY A 200 31.48 36.38 23.93
N GLN A 201 32.71 36.80 24.26
CA GLN A 201 33.12 37.10 25.64
C GLN A 201 32.89 38.57 26.06
N CYS A 202 32.69 39.49 25.11
CA CYS A 202 32.37 40.89 25.43
C CYS A 202 30.86 41.11 25.63
N ASN A 203 30.44 41.51 26.84
CA ASN A 203 29.03 41.80 27.16
C ASN A 203 28.42 42.93 26.30
N ILE A 204 29.22 43.90 25.84
CA ILE A 204 28.77 45.02 24.99
C ILE A 204 28.54 44.54 23.55
N CYS A 205 29.48 43.81 22.96
CA CYS A 205 29.27 43.24 21.62
C CYS A 205 28.15 42.18 21.62
N ARG A 206 28.08 41.35 22.67
CA ARG A 206 27.04 40.33 22.84
C ARG A 206 25.64 40.92 22.92
N SER A 207 25.46 42.08 23.57
CA SER A 207 24.14 42.73 23.64
C SER A 207 23.78 43.51 22.38
N ARG A 208 24.76 44.01 21.60
CA ARG A 208 24.53 44.80 20.39
C ARG A 208 24.35 43.97 19.11
N ASN A 209 25.01 42.81 19.01
CA ASN A 209 25.08 42.01 17.78
C ASN A 209 24.31 40.67 17.91
N MET A 210 23.12 40.68 18.51
CA MET A 210 22.29 39.46 18.58
C MET A 210 21.72 39.11 17.20
N GLU A 211 22.07 37.93 16.67
CA GLU A 211 21.50 37.41 15.43
C GLU A 211 20.20 36.64 15.73
N VAL A 212 19.20 36.73 14.85
CA VAL A 212 17.98 35.91 14.95
C VAL A 212 18.13 34.68 14.05
N VAL A 213 18.08 33.49 14.65
CA VAL A 213 18.19 32.20 13.96
C VAL A 213 16.81 31.55 13.92
N TYR A 214 16.32 31.24 12.71
CA TYR A 214 14.97 30.73 12.50
C TYR A 214 15.00 29.21 12.30
N LYS A 215 14.69 28.42 13.35
CA LYS A 215 14.74 26.95 13.29
C LYS A 215 13.37 26.33 13.06
N TYR A 216 13.16 25.73 11.88
CA TYR A 216 11.91 25.07 11.52
C TYR A 216 11.69 23.70 12.20
N SER A 217 12.66 23.23 13.01
CA SER A 217 12.67 21.87 13.56
C SER A 217 11.50 21.56 14.50
N GLY A 218 10.99 22.54 15.24
CA GLY A 218 9.79 22.37 16.09
C GLY A 218 8.55 22.09 15.24
N VAL A 219 8.33 22.91 14.21
CA VAL A 219 7.27 22.72 13.21
C VAL A 219 7.42 21.37 12.51
N PHE A 220 8.62 21.02 12.04
CA PHE A 220 8.87 19.73 11.39
C PHE A 220 8.53 18.53 12.30
N ALA A 221 8.89 18.58 13.58
CA ALA A 221 8.59 17.53 14.55
C ALA A 221 7.08 17.42 14.81
N LEU A 222 6.38 18.55 14.97
CA LEU A 222 4.93 18.60 15.16
C LEU A 222 4.18 18.01 13.95
N VAL A 223 4.51 18.45 12.74
CA VAL A 223 3.91 17.90 11.51
C VAL A 223 4.23 16.41 11.40
N THR A 224 5.48 15.99 11.65
CA THR A 224 5.86 14.57 11.60
C THR A 224 5.04 13.72 12.58
N ARG A 225 4.76 14.21 13.78
CA ARG A 225 3.89 13.55 14.76
C ARG A 225 2.46 13.38 14.22
N PHE A 226 1.88 14.44 13.66
CA PHE A 226 0.54 14.40 13.08
C PHE A 226 0.45 13.47 11.86
N LEU A 227 1.49 13.40 11.03
CA LEU A 227 1.57 12.44 9.92
C LEU A 227 1.68 10.98 10.43
N ASN A 228 2.36 10.73 11.55
CA ASN A 228 2.41 9.41 12.19
C ASN A 228 1.04 8.99 12.77
N GLU A 229 0.22 9.96 13.17
CA GLU A 229 -1.15 9.76 13.66
C GLU A 229 -2.07 9.43 12.46
N ALA A 230 -2.02 10.24 11.39
CA ALA A 230 -2.76 10.01 10.15
C ALA A 230 -2.52 8.63 9.52
N GLU A 231 -1.30 8.07 9.61
CA GLU A 231 -0.97 6.72 9.12
C GLU A 231 -1.67 5.58 9.89
N ARG A 232 -2.37 5.87 10.99
CA ARG A 232 -3.12 4.91 11.81
C ARG A 232 -4.65 5.07 11.70
N GLU A 233 -5.10 6.15 11.08
CA GLU A 233 -6.51 6.50 10.96
C GLU A 233 -7.21 5.80 9.78
N SER A 234 -8.53 5.87 9.75
CA SER A 234 -9.31 5.37 8.61
C SER A 234 -8.94 6.12 7.32
N PRO A 235 -9.02 5.50 6.12
CA PRO A 235 -8.50 6.11 4.89
C PRO A 235 -9.10 7.49 4.56
N LYS A 236 -10.36 7.74 4.92
CA LYS A 236 -11.02 9.04 4.73
C LYS A 236 -10.51 10.09 5.72
N ALA A 237 -10.40 9.75 7.00
CA ALA A 237 -9.85 10.61 8.03
C ALA A 237 -8.38 10.98 7.72
N ALA A 238 -7.56 9.97 7.44
CA ALA A 238 -6.17 10.11 7.05
C ALA A 238 -5.98 11.02 5.82
N ALA A 239 -6.81 10.88 4.78
CA ALA A 239 -6.73 11.72 3.58
C ALA A 239 -6.99 13.20 3.90
N VAL A 240 -8.01 13.50 4.72
CA VAL A 240 -8.29 14.86 5.21
C VAL A 240 -7.12 15.42 6.00
N MET A 241 -6.53 14.63 6.91
CA MET A 241 -5.38 15.05 7.71
C MET A 241 -4.15 15.35 6.83
N PHE A 242 -3.82 14.46 5.89
CA PHE A 242 -2.71 14.63 4.95
C PHE A 242 -2.86 15.86 4.05
N LEU A 243 -4.05 16.04 3.47
CA LEU A 243 -4.34 17.16 2.57
C LEU A 243 -4.38 18.49 3.34
N GLY A 244 -4.98 18.51 4.52
CA GLY A 244 -4.98 19.68 5.41
C GLY A 244 -3.56 20.07 5.82
N ALA A 245 -2.74 19.11 6.28
CA ALA A 245 -1.33 19.35 6.59
C ALA A 245 -0.54 19.90 5.40
N ALA A 246 -0.78 19.39 4.18
CA ALA A 246 -0.16 19.89 2.95
C ALA A 246 -0.48 21.37 2.69
N LYS A 247 -1.76 21.75 2.87
CA LYS A 247 -2.22 23.13 2.69
C LYS A 247 -1.53 24.07 3.68
N GLU A 248 -1.54 23.73 4.97
CA GLU A 248 -0.97 24.62 5.99
C GLU A 248 0.54 24.82 5.81
N ILE A 249 1.32 23.74 5.63
CA ILE A 249 2.78 23.88 5.46
C ILE A 249 3.19 24.56 4.15
N ALA A 250 2.34 24.54 3.12
CA ALA A 250 2.58 25.27 1.87
C ALA A 250 2.44 26.80 2.03
N LEU A 251 1.69 27.27 3.03
CA LEU A 251 1.51 28.69 3.34
C LEU A 251 2.67 29.26 4.17
N HIS A 252 3.52 28.41 4.75
CA HIS A 252 4.64 28.84 5.58
C HIS A 252 5.72 29.56 4.75
N LYS A 253 6.14 30.72 5.25
CA LYS A 253 7.15 31.59 4.63
C LYS A 253 8.44 31.50 5.42
N ASP A 254 9.57 31.57 4.71
CA ASP A 254 10.90 31.60 5.28
C ASP A 254 11.31 33.06 5.58
N PRO A 255 11.45 33.46 6.86
CA PRO A 255 11.90 34.80 7.23
C PRO A 255 13.42 34.99 7.10
N ALA A 256 14.19 33.93 6.81
CA ALA A 256 15.64 34.04 6.66
C ALA A 256 16.00 34.68 5.31
N LEU A 257 16.83 35.74 5.35
CA LEU A 257 17.32 36.50 4.18
C LEU A 257 18.38 35.75 3.35
N SER A 258 18.25 34.42 3.24
CA SER A 258 19.26 33.44 2.80
C SER A 258 20.50 33.34 3.72
N TRP A 259 21.33 32.30 3.52
CA TRP A 259 22.62 32.04 4.19
C TRP A 259 22.65 31.45 5.62
N GLN A 260 21.52 31.05 6.23
CA GLN A 260 21.57 30.18 7.43
C GLN A 260 21.67 28.69 7.03
N ASN A 261 22.88 28.12 7.11
CA ASN A 261 23.16 26.69 6.88
C ASN A 261 22.61 25.82 8.02
N LEU A 262 21.29 25.63 8.01
CA LEU A 262 20.55 24.81 8.98
C LEU A 262 20.38 23.37 8.46
N GLY A 263 20.36 22.41 9.39
CA GLY A 263 20.15 20.99 9.06
C GLY A 263 18.78 20.71 8.40
N HIS A 264 18.63 19.51 7.83
CA HIS A 264 17.49 19.17 6.96
C HIS A 264 16.10 19.39 7.59
N THR A 265 15.98 19.27 8.91
CA THR A 265 14.72 19.50 9.66
C THR A 265 14.51 20.96 10.08
N ALA A 266 15.58 21.76 10.13
CA ALA A 266 15.58 23.13 10.62
C ALA A 266 15.51 24.19 9.50
N SER A 267 15.89 23.84 8.27
CA SER A 267 15.68 24.68 7.08
C SER A 267 14.31 24.43 6.46
N LEU A 268 13.43 25.44 6.43
CA LEU A 268 12.08 25.35 5.83
C LEU A 268 12.12 24.84 4.38
N LYS A 269 13.07 25.36 3.58
CA LYS A 269 13.26 25.02 2.16
C LYS A 269 13.65 23.56 1.91
N ILE A 270 14.07 22.81 2.92
CA ILE A 270 14.37 21.37 2.86
C ILE A 270 13.26 20.57 3.56
N ALA A 271 12.87 21.02 4.77
CA ALA A 271 11.88 20.38 5.62
C ALA A 271 10.50 20.27 4.94
N VAL A 272 10.01 21.34 4.29
CA VAL A 272 8.68 21.34 3.65
C VAL A 272 8.63 20.38 2.45
N PRO A 273 9.59 20.35 1.51
CA PRO A 273 9.67 19.30 0.48
C PRO A 273 9.72 17.87 1.04
N CYS A 274 10.47 17.62 2.13
CA CYS A 274 10.50 16.29 2.75
C CYS A 274 9.13 15.88 3.31
N LEU A 275 8.41 16.80 3.96
CA LEU A 275 7.05 16.56 4.46
C LEU A 275 6.05 16.35 3.31
N LEU A 276 6.09 17.19 2.27
CA LEU A 276 5.24 17.03 1.08
C LEU A 276 5.52 15.74 0.31
N GLN A 277 6.78 15.29 0.23
CA GLN A 277 7.11 13.98 -0.33
C GLN A 277 6.45 12.86 0.46
N ARG A 278 6.50 12.87 1.80
CA ARG A 278 5.81 11.87 2.63
C ARG A 278 4.30 11.91 2.41
N ILE A 279 3.69 13.10 2.50
CA ILE A 279 2.25 13.31 2.32
C ILE A 279 1.78 12.78 0.96
N THR A 280 2.42 13.22 -0.13
CA THR A 280 2.06 12.81 -1.50
C THR A 280 2.29 11.33 -1.73
N THR A 281 3.33 10.73 -1.15
CA THR A 281 3.58 9.28 -1.21
C THR A 281 2.45 8.49 -0.56
N GLN A 282 2.03 8.86 0.65
CA GLN A 282 0.93 8.15 1.34
C GLN A 282 -0.41 8.35 0.61
N LEU A 283 -0.73 9.58 0.21
CA LEU A 283 -1.93 9.86 -0.59
C LEU A 283 -1.94 9.07 -1.91
N GLN A 284 -0.82 9.01 -2.64
CA GLN A 284 -0.68 8.18 -3.84
C GLN A 284 -1.01 6.70 -3.57
N LYS A 285 -0.47 6.12 -2.48
CA LYS A 285 -0.78 4.74 -2.09
C LYS A 285 -2.27 4.57 -1.76
N MET A 286 -2.82 5.45 -0.94
CA MET A 286 -4.23 5.37 -0.50
C MET A 286 -5.20 5.46 -1.67
N LEU A 287 -4.98 6.36 -2.64
CA LEU A 287 -5.80 6.51 -3.86
C LEU A 287 -5.80 5.26 -4.76
N VAL A 288 -4.85 4.33 -4.56
CA VAL A 288 -4.77 3.05 -5.29
C VAL A 288 -5.32 1.89 -4.47
N LEU A 289 -4.95 1.81 -3.19
CA LEU A 289 -5.29 0.72 -2.28
C LEU A 289 -6.75 0.78 -1.82
N CYS A 290 -7.22 1.97 -1.46
CA CYS A 290 -8.53 2.17 -0.84
C CYS A 290 -9.61 2.46 -1.90
N ASP A 291 -10.84 2.03 -1.62
CA ASP A 291 -11.99 2.23 -2.51
C ASP A 291 -12.78 3.48 -2.09
N PHE A 292 -12.25 4.64 -2.44
CA PHE A 292 -12.95 5.93 -2.25
C PHE A 292 -14.13 6.08 -3.22
N PRO A 293 -15.27 6.66 -2.78
CA PRO A 293 -16.31 7.12 -3.69
C PRO A 293 -15.74 8.08 -4.74
N LYS A 294 -16.19 7.98 -5.99
CA LYS A 294 -15.62 8.76 -7.11
C LYS A 294 -15.67 10.27 -6.88
N ASN A 295 -16.77 10.80 -6.34
CA ASN A 295 -16.89 12.22 -5.98
C ASN A 295 -15.79 12.65 -4.99
N LEU A 296 -15.58 11.85 -3.93
CA LEU A 296 -14.60 12.12 -2.89
C LEU A 296 -13.15 12.04 -3.43
N TYR A 297 -12.86 11.04 -4.28
CA TYR A 297 -11.58 10.93 -4.99
C TYR A 297 -11.28 12.20 -5.81
N GLU A 298 -12.24 12.64 -6.62
CA GLU A 298 -12.09 13.83 -7.48
C GLU A 298 -11.93 15.10 -6.64
N LYS A 299 -12.74 15.28 -5.57
CA LYS A 299 -12.61 16.41 -4.65
C LYS A 299 -11.23 16.45 -3.95
N PHE A 300 -10.69 15.32 -3.51
CA PHE A 300 -9.35 15.24 -2.91
C PHE A 300 -8.22 15.61 -3.89
N VAL A 301 -8.26 15.10 -5.12
CA VAL A 301 -7.26 15.43 -6.16
C VAL A 301 -7.34 16.91 -6.54
N ASN A 302 -8.56 17.42 -6.78
CA ASN A 302 -8.79 18.83 -7.12
C ASN A 302 -8.38 19.78 -5.99
N PHE A 303 -8.65 19.44 -4.73
CA PHE A 303 -8.21 20.22 -3.58
C PHE A 303 -6.69 20.34 -3.55
N PHE A 304 -5.95 19.23 -3.70
CA PHE A 304 -4.49 19.28 -3.69
C PHE A 304 -3.92 20.11 -4.84
N GLN A 305 -4.49 19.99 -6.05
CA GLN A 305 -4.11 20.82 -7.20
C GLN A 305 -4.40 22.32 -6.99
N SER A 306 -5.35 22.68 -6.12
CA SER A 306 -5.66 24.08 -5.76
C SER A 306 -4.70 24.69 -4.73
N ILE A 307 -3.85 23.88 -4.07
CA ILE A 307 -2.89 24.38 -3.08
C ILE A 307 -1.84 25.24 -3.79
N SER A 308 -1.70 26.49 -3.32
CA SER A 308 -0.66 27.42 -3.78
C SER A 308 0.71 27.02 -3.23
N LEU A 309 1.36 26.06 -3.91
CA LEU A 309 2.68 25.56 -3.52
C LEU A 309 3.78 26.63 -3.69
N PRO A 310 4.76 26.72 -2.77
CA PRO A 310 5.91 27.59 -2.95
C PRO A 310 6.86 27.06 -4.05
N CYS A 311 7.73 27.91 -4.58
CA CYS A 311 8.54 27.59 -5.77
C CYS A 311 9.44 26.34 -5.62
N HIS A 312 9.98 26.11 -4.41
CA HIS A 312 10.79 24.94 -4.08
C HIS A 312 9.96 23.64 -3.92
N CYS A 313 8.64 23.72 -4.07
CA CYS A 313 7.68 22.62 -4.01
C CYS A 313 6.87 22.42 -5.30
N PHE A 314 7.10 23.20 -6.38
CA PHE A 314 6.35 23.06 -7.64
C PHE A 314 6.47 21.67 -8.31
N GLY A 315 7.47 20.86 -7.96
CA GLY A 315 7.56 19.47 -8.39
C GLY A 315 6.37 18.61 -7.93
N PHE A 316 5.67 19.00 -6.86
CA PHE A 316 4.55 18.25 -6.30
C PHE A 316 3.20 18.52 -6.97
N SER A 317 3.02 19.59 -7.76
CA SER A 317 1.69 20.03 -8.23
C SER A 317 0.88 18.96 -8.97
N ASN A 318 1.54 17.99 -9.60
CA ASN A 318 0.92 16.88 -10.33
C ASN A 318 1.05 15.52 -9.62
N SER A 319 1.51 15.49 -8.36
CA SER A 319 1.79 14.23 -7.64
C SER A 319 0.55 13.39 -7.38
N LEU A 320 -0.65 13.98 -7.27
CA LEU A 320 -1.90 13.22 -7.10
C LEU A 320 -2.61 12.90 -8.43
N ASN A 321 -1.96 13.08 -9.59
CA ASN A 321 -2.49 12.68 -10.90
C ASN A 321 -2.36 11.16 -11.11
N VAL A 322 -2.86 10.39 -10.16
CA VAL A 322 -2.89 8.93 -10.17
C VAL A 322 -3.92 8.47 -11.21
N VAL A 323 -3.54 7.50 -12.04
CA VAL A 323 -4.43 6.90 -13.03
C VAL A 323 -5.52 6.10 -12.31
N PRO A 324 -6.83 6.35 -12.51
CA PRO A 324 -7.86 5.57 -11.82
C PRO A 324 -7.95 4.14 -12.40
N TRP A 325 -8.47 3.19 -11.63
CA TRP A 325 -8.53 1.77 -12.02
C TRP A 325 -9.38 1.52 -13.28
N ASP A 326 -10.39 2.36 -13.54
CA ASP A 326 -11.26 2.32 -14.73
C ASP A 326 -10.61 2.95 -15.99
N HIS A 327 -9.43 3.56 -15.86
CA HIS A 327 -8.79 4.23 -16.99
C HIS A 327 -8.47 3.25 -18.12
N VAL A 328 -8.87 3.62 -19.35
CA VAL A 328 -8.83 2.74 -20.54
C VAL A 328 -7.42 2.18 -20.82
N LEU A 329 -6.36 2.98 -20.67
CA LEU A 329 -5.00 2.50 -20.91
C LEU A 329 -4.54 1.46 -19.88
N LEU A 330 -4.89 1.66 -18.60
CA LEU A 330 -4.58 0.71 -17.54
C LEU A 330 -5.42 -0.57 -17.71
N THR A 331 -6.72 -0.43 -17.93
CA THR A 331 -7.65 -1.55 -18.14
C THR A 331 -7.23 -2.44 -19.32
N THR A 332 -6.81 -1.85 -20.45
CA THR A 332 -6.33 -2.63 -21.62
C THR A 332 -5.00 -3.33 -21.36
N VAL A 333 -4.11 -2.77 -20.55
CA VAL A 333 -2.88 -3.44 -20.08
C VAL A 333 -3.23 -4.63 -19.18
N LEU A 334 -4.05 -4.42 -18.15
CA LEU A 334 -4.44 -5.46 -17.19
C LEU A 334 -5.16 -6.63 -17.89
N LYS A 335 -6.05 -6.35 -18.86
CA LYS A 335 -6.71 -7.37 -19.70
C LYS A 335 -5.80 -8.04 -20.73
N GLY A 336 -4.54 -7.63 -20.86
CA GLY A 336 -3.59 -8.18 -21.83
C GLY A 336 -3.81 -7.75 -23.28
N GLN A 337 -4.75 -6.84 -23.53
CA GLN A 337 -5.05 -6.27 -24.85
C GLN A 337 -3.96 -5.27 -25.30
N ASN A 338 -3.23 -4.68 -24.35
CA ASN A 338 -2.11 -3.79 -24.61
C ASN A 338 -0.85 -4.22 -23.85
N ILE A 339 -0.02 -5.04 -24.50
CA ILE A 339 1.22 -5.56 -23.90
C ILE A 339 2.36 -4.52 -23.80
N THR A 340 2.21 -3.34 -24.41
CA THR A 340 3.27 -2.32 -24.50
C THR A 340 3.06 -1.13 -23.56
N GLY A 341 1.87 -1.00 -22.98
CA GLY A 341 1.47 0.19 -22.23
C GLY A 341 1.37 1.46 -23.09
N GLN A 342 1.39 1.35 -24.42
CA GLN A 342 1.39 2.49 -25.35
C GLN A 342 0.04 2.64 -26.06
N ARG A 343 -0.45 3.87 -26.23
CA ARG A 343 -1.59 4.20 -27.10
C ARG A 343 -1.28 5.46 -27.91
N THR A 344 -1.68 5.47 -29.18
CA THR A 344 -1.63 6.70 -30.00
C THR A 344 -2.91 7.50 -29.76
N GLN A 345 -2.78 8.77 -29.37
CA GLN A 345 -3.90 9.71 -29.18
C GLN A 345 -3.60 11.00 -29.94
N LYS A 346 -4.48 11.38 -30.88
CA LYS A 346 -4.29 12.57 -31.75
C LYS A 346 -2.89 12.63 -32.39
N GLY A 347 -2.40 11.50 -32.90
CA GLY A 347 -1.07 11.36 -33.50
C GLY A 347 0.12 11.26 -32.52
N ARG A 348 -0.05 11.55 -31.23
CA ARG A 348 1.02 11.47 -30.22
C ARG A 348 1.01 10.11 -29.51
N LYS A 349 2.20 9.56 -29.23
CA LYS A 349 2.34 8.33 -28.43
C LYS A 349 2.23 8.67 -26.94
N VAL A 350 1.24 8.11 -26.27
CA VAL A 350 1.05 8.15 -24.81
C VAL A 350 1.47 6.80 -24.24
N PHE A 351 2.13 6.82 -23.08
CA PHE A 351 2.60 5.62 -22.38
C PHE A 351 1.98 5.58 -20.98
N LEU A 352 1.75 4.37 -20.44
CA LEU A 352 1.36 4.17 -19.04
C LEU A 352 2.56 4.52 -18.14
N TRP A 353 2.50 5.70 -17.54
CA TRP A 353 3.54 6.30 -16.71
C TRP A 353 2.99 6.54 -15.32
N GLU A 354 3.66 5.99 -14.30
CA GLU A 354 3.24 6.10 -12.90
C GLU A 354 4.47 6.29 -11.99
N THR A 355 4.26 6.85 -10.79
CA THR A 355 5.31 6.98 -9.77
C THR A 355 5.54 5.65 -9.07
N LEU A 356 6.72 5.42 -8.50
CA LEU A 356 7.03 4.16 -7.82
C LEU A 356 6.01 3.80 -6.72
N PRO A 357 5.57 4.72 -5.83
CA PRO A 357 4.58 4.38 -4.80
C PRO A 357 3.22 3.91 -5.36
N VAL A 358 2.81 4.45 -6.51
CA VAL A 358 1.60 4.00 -7.22
C VAL A 358 1.80 2.60 -7.80
N ILE A 359 2.97 2.32 -8.40
CA ILE A 359 3.32 1.00 -8.94
C ILE A 359 3.36 -0.04 -7.83
N GLU A 360 4.01 0.26 -6.70
CA GLU A 360 4.06 -0.59 -5.51
C GLU A 360 2.65 -0.89 -4.98
N ALA A 361 1.81 0.14 -4.79
CA ALA A 361 0.43 -0.02 -4.34
C ALA A 361 -0.44 -0.83 -5.32
N ARG A 362 -0.22 -0.73 -6.64
CA ARG A 362 -0.91 -1.59 -7.62
C ARG A 362 -0.47 -3.03 -7.52
N VAL A 363 0.83 -3.29 -7.39
CA VAL A 363 1.38 -4.64 -7.23
C VAL A 363 0.84 -5.26 -5.93
N GLU A 364 0.89 -4.52 -4.82
CA GLU A 364 0.31 -4.89 -3.52
C GLU A 364 -1.17 -5.30 -3.67
N ARG A 365 -2.02 -4.42 -4.19
CA ARG A 365 -3.46 -4.70 -4.35
C ARG A 365 -3.78 -5.87 -5.29
N LEU A 366 -2.98 -6.08 -6.33
CA LEU A 366 -3.17 -7.19 -7.27
C LEU A 366 -2.64 -8.52 -6.72
N VAL A 367 -1.53 -8.52 -5.98
CA VAL A 367 -0.99 -9.69 -5.26
C VAL A 367 -1.96 -10.15 -4.18
N ASP A 368 -2.56 -9.20 -3.44
CA ASP A 368 -3.53 -9.49 -2.39
C ASP A 368 -4.84 -10.08 -2.92
N LYS A 369 -5.23 -9.69 -4.15
CA LYS A 369 -6.33 -10.30 -4.89
C LYS A 369 -5.92 -11.56 -5.69
N MET A 370 -4.68 -12.04 -5.52
CA MET A 370 -4.10 -13.19 -6.24
C MET A 370 -4.12 -13.06 -7.79
N ASN A 371 -4.25 -11.84 -8.31
CA ASN A 371 -4.32 -11.51 -9.74
C ASN A 371 -2.91 -11.43 -10.37
N TYR A 372 -2.12 -12.50 -10.21
CA TYR A 372 -0.71 -12.53 -10.60
C TYR A 372 -0.48 -12.34 -12.11
N LYS A 373 -1.43 -12.74 -12.98
CA LYS A 373 -1.34 -12.50 -14.43
C LYS A 373 -1.40 -11.02 -14.75
N GLU A 374 -2.26 -10.28 -14.06
CA GLU A 374 -2.44 -8.84 -14.17
C GLU A 374 -1.20 -8.10 -13.64
N VAL A 375 -0.59 -8.56 -12.54
CA VAL A 375 0.71 -8.04 -12.05
C VAL A 375 1.80 -8.15 -13.12
N VAL A 376 1.95 -9.32 -13.74
CA VAL A 376 2.96 -9.56 -14.79
C VAL A 376 2.72 -8.67 -16.01
N ARG A 377 1.48 -8.56 -16.49
CA ARG A 377 1.11 -7.67 -17.61
C ARG A 377 1.42 -6.21 -17.29
N TYR A 378 1.05 -5.77 -16.09
CA TYR A 378 1.27 -4.40 -15.62
C TYR A 378 2.77 -4.06 -15.54
N LEU A 379 3.57 -4.86 -14.83
CA LEU A 379 5.00 -4.62 -14.66
C LEU A 379 5.79 -4.66 -15.99
N ARG A 380 5.36 -5.48 -16.95
CA ARG A 380 5.94 -5.51 -18.32
C ARG A 380 5.64 -4.23 -19.11
N ALA A 381 4.52 -3.54 -18.84
CA ALA A 381 4.03 -2.40 -19.62
C ALA A 381 4.28 -1.01 -19.00
N VAL A 382 4.26 -0.88 -17.68
CA VAL A 382 4.37 0.41 -16.98
C VAL A 382 5.79 1.02 -17.08
N LYS A 383 5.87 2.36 -17.05
CA LYS A 383 7.10 3.14 -17.00
C LYS A 383 7.15 4.02 -15.74
N CYS A 384 8.35 4.24 -15.22
CA CYS A 384 8.63 5.01 -14.01
C CYS A 384 9.94 5.81 -14.19
N ASN A 385 10.08 6.92 -13.45
CA ASN A 385 11.34 7.67 -13.36
C ASN A 385 12.36 6.91 -12.51
N ASP A 386 11.90 6.20 -11.47
CA ASP A 386 12.75 5.32 -10.68
C ASP A 386 12.95 3.99 -11.41
N THR A 387 14.03 3.95 -12.19
CA THR A 387 14.45 2.75 -12.93
C THR A 387 15.03 1.66 -12.01
N LYS A 388 15.43 2.00 -10.78
CA LYS A 388 15.89 1.02 -9.78
C LYS A 388 14.69 0.32 -9.16
N GLY A 389 13.78 1.05 -8.52
CA GLY A 389 12.60 0.46 -7.89
C GLY A 389 11.74 -0.33 -8.87
N LEU A 390 11.53 0.19 -10.10
CA LEU A 390 10.80 -0.55 -11.13
C LEU A 390 11.52 -1.84 -11.59
N ARG A 391 12.87 -1.86 -11.63
CA ARG A 391 13.62 -3.09 -11.92
C ARG A 391 13.47 -4.09 -10.79
N ASP A 392 13.61 -3.64 -9.55
CA ASP A 392 13.58 -4.50 -8.38
C ASP A 392 12.17 -5.15 -8.21
N LEU A 393 11.09 -4.46 -8.62
CA LEU A 393 9.75 -5.04 -8.78
C LEU A 393 9.64 -6.01 -9.97
N ARG A 394 10.24 -5.69 -11.13
CA ARG A 394 10.24 -6.55 -12.32
C ARG A 394 11.00 -7.85 -12.13
N ASP A 395 12.01 -7.87 -11.27
CA ASP A 395 12.73 -9.10 -10.92
C ASP A 395 11.86 -10.11 -10.14
N LYS A 396 10.66 -9.70 -9.67
CA LYS A 396 9.62 -10.60 -9.14
C LYS A 396 8.68 -11.19 -10.21
N ILE A 397 8.75 -10.76 -11.48
CA ILE A 397 7.91 -11.30 -12.58
C ILE A 397 8.00 -12.83 -12.70
N PRO A 398 9.19 -13.47 -12.68
CA PRO A 398 9.28 -14.93 -12.77
C PRO A 398 8.61 -15.65 -11.60
N PHE A 399 8.67 -15.10 -10.39
CA PHE A 399 7.95 -15.62 -9.24
C PHE A 399 6.43 -15.53 -9.42
N TYR A 400 5.91 -14.41 -9.90
CA TYR A 400 4.48 -14.28 -10.21
C TYR A 400 4.03 -15.21 -11.36
N LEU A 401 4.90 -15.50 -12.33
CA LEU A 401 4.63 -16.51 -13.36
C LEU A 401 4.54 -17.92 -12.76
N CYS A 402 5.46 -18.30 -11.86
CA CYS A 402 5.35 -19.53 -11.07
C CYS A 402 4.05 -19.59 -10.26
N LYS A 403 3.62 -18.49 -9.62
CA LYS A 403 2.33 -18.40 -8.91
C LYS A 403 1.13 -18.70 -9.83
N THR A 404 1.22 -18.39 -11.12
CA THR A 404 0.18 -18.71 -12.12
C THR A 404 0.28 -20.12 -12.72
N GLY A 405 1.32 -20.88 -12.39
CA GLY A 405 1.61 -22.19 -12.98
C GLY A 405 2.35 -22.15 -14.32
N ASP A 406 2.76 -20.98 -14.81
CA ASP A 406 3.51 -20.85 -16.06
C ASP A 406 5.03 -20.92 -15.81
N PHE A 407 5.48 -22.11 -15.46
CA PHE A 407 6.89 -22.37 -15.12
C PHE A 407 7.84 -22.19 -16.32
N LEU A 408 7.34 -22.36 -17.56
CA LEU A 408 8.16 -22.21 -18.76
C LEU A 408 8.42 -20.73 -19.07
N GLU A 409 7.38 -19.90 -19.07
CA GLU A 409 7.53 -18.46 -19.24
C GLU A 409 8.27 -17.83 -18.04
N ALA A 410 8.11 -18.38 -16.82
CA ALA A 410 8.91 -17.98 -15.66
C ALA A 410 10.42 -18.21 -15.92
N ALA A 411 10.81 -19.42 -16.33
CA ALA A 411 12.20 -19.75 -16.60
C ALA A 411 12.79 -18.94 -17.77
N HIS A 412 11.99 -18.66 -18.81
CA HIS A 412 12.38 -17.74 -19.89
C HIS A 412 12.55 -16.31 -19.37
N SER A 413 11.59 -15.80 -18.58
CA SER A 413 11.62 -14.43 -18.05
C SER A 413 12.76 -14.17 -17.06
N LEU A 414 13.45 -15.21 -16.55
CA LEU A 414 14.70 -15.04 -15.81
C LEU A 414 15.87 -14.68 -16.72
N LEU A 415 15.95 -15.28 -17.92
CA LEU A 415 17.08 -15.15 -18.85
C LEU A 415 16.92 -14.03 -19.88
N PHE A 416 15.69 -13.62 -20.18
CA PHE A 416 15.42 -12.51 -21.11
C PHE A 416 15.13 -11.20 -20.35
N PRO A 417 15.78 -10.07 -20.70
CA PRO A 417 15.48 -8.79 -20.09
C PRO A 417 14.08 -8.31 -20.49
N VAL A 418 13.32 -7.80 -19.51
CA VAL A 418 12.11 -7.01 -19.77
C VAL A 418 12.52 -5.77 -20.58
N SER A 419 11.66 -5.33 -21.50
CA SER A 419 11.85 -4.37 -22.62
C SER A 419 12.49 -2.99 -22.35
N SER A 420 13.02 -2.74 -21.16
CA SER A 420 13.74 -1.51 -20.76
C SER A 420 14.88 -1.76 -19.76
N LEU A 421 15.31 -3.01 -19.56
CA LEU A 421 16.42 -3.39 -18.67
C LEU A 421 17.67 -3.78 -19.47
N ALA A 422 18.85 -3.40 -18.98
CA ALA A 422 20.14 -3.70 -19.60
C ALA A 422 20.67 -5.12 -19.35
N CYS A 423 20.17 -5.82 -18.32
CA CYS A 423 20.52 -7.21 -17.99
C CYS A 423 19.27 -7.96 -17.54
N CYS A 424 19.19 -9.27 -17.81
CA CYS A 424 18.09 -10.12 -17.37
C CYS A 424 18.07 -10.29 -15.83
N THR A 425 17.03 -10.93 -15.29
CA THR A 425 16.90 -11.16 -13.84
C THR A 425 17.95 -12.15 -13.32
N ALA A 426 18.38 -13.12 -14.16
CA ALA A 426 19.42 -14.08 -13.81
C ALA A 426 20.72 -13.43 -13.30
N CYS A 427 21.12 -12.29 -13.89
CA CYS A 427 22.30 -11.51 -13.49
C CYS A 427 22.27 -11.05 -12.01
N ARG A 428 21.10 -11.06 -11.36
CA ARG A 428 20.85 -10.52 -10.00
C ARG A 428 20.29 -11.55 -9.02
N LEU A 429 20.13 -12.80 -9.44
CA LEU A 429 19.68 -13.88 -8.54
C LEU A 429 20.68 -14.13 -7.41
N THR A 430 20.15 -14.37 -6.22
CA THR A 430 20.88 -14.91 -5.08
C THR A 430 20.91 -16.45 -5.10
N PRO A 431 21.88 -17.10 -4.44
CA PRO A 431 21.94 -18.57 -4.32
C PRO A 431 20.64 -19.19 -3.79
N PHE A 432 20.01 -18.55 -2.80
CA PHE A 432 18.73 -18.99 -2.24
C PHE A 432 17.60 -18.91 -3.28
N GLN A 433 17.46 -17.79 -4.00
CA GLN A 433 16.45 -17.66 -5.04
C GLN A 433 16.65 -18.69 -6.17
N PHE A 434 17.90 -18.99 -6.53
CA PHE A 434 18.23 -20.02 -7.51
C PHE A 434 17.71 -21.40 -7.08
N GLU A 435 18.00 -21.83 -5.83
CA GLU A 435 17.45 -23.07 -5.26
C GLU A 435 15.92 -23.10 -5.29
N VAL A 436 15.28 -22.02 -4.81
CA VAL A 436 13.81 -21.91 -4.74
C VAL A 436 13.17 -21.96 -6.13
N TYR A 437 13.76 -21.30 -7.15
CA TYR A 437 13.30 -21.40 -8.54
C TYR A 437 13.43 -22.83 -9.09
N LEU A 438 14.57 -23.50 -8.87
CA LEU A 438 14.74 -24.88 -9.32
C LEU A 438 13.76 -25.85 -8.63
N LYS A 439 13.47 -25.66 -7.33
CA LYS A 439 12.43 -26.39 -6.60
C LYS A 439 11.05 -26.18 -7.22
N MET A 440 10.67 -24.93 -7.50
CA MET A 440 9.39 -24.62 -8.17
C MET A 440 9.30 -25.28 -9.55
N PHE A 441 10.37 -25.19 -10.36
CA PHE A 441 10.40 -25.76 -11.71
C PHE A 441 10.37 -27.30 -11.74
N ARG A 442 11.04 -27.98 -10.81
CA ARG A 442 11.06 -29.46 -10.72
C ARG A 442 9.74 -30.05 -10.20
N THR A 443 9.07 -29.35 -9.29
CA THR A 443 7.97 -29.93 -8.49
C THR A 443 6.59 -29.36 -8.82
N GLY A 444 6.53 -28.24 -9.57
CA GLY A 444 5.28 -27.51 -9.81
C GLY A 444 4.64 -26.95 -8.53
N SER A 445 5.39 -26.91 -7.43
CA SER A 445 4.95 -26.45 -6.13
C SER A 445 5.59 -25.11 -5.78
N ILE A 446 4.83 -24.24 -5.12
CA ILE A 446 5.19 -22.86 -4.79
C ILE A 446 5.07 -22.63 -3.28
N PRO A 447 5.85 -21.74 -2.67
CA PRO A 447 5.56 -21.28 -1.30
C PRO A 447 4.22 -20.53 -1.29
N THR A 448 3.44 -20.61 -0.21
CA THR A 448 2.17 -19.87 -0.09
C THR A 448 2.36 -18.35 0.03
N GLY A 449 3.47 -17.91 0.62
CA GLY A 449 3.78 -16.50 0.90
C GLY A 449 3.77 -15.54 -0.29
N LYS A 450 3.74 -14.25 -0.01
CA LYS A 450 3.75 -13.16 -1.02
C LYS A 450 5.15 -12.90 -1.58
N ASP A 451 6.20 -13.32 -0.88
CA ASP A 451 7.61 -13.27 -1.33
C ASP A 451 8.25 -14.67 -1.33
N MET A 452 9.43 -14.80 -1.95
CA MET A 452 10.22 -16.04 -1.97
C MET A 452 10.91 -16.32 -0.63
N LEU A 453 11.09 -15.29 0.20
CA LEU A 453 11.71 -15.37 1.53
C LEU A 453 10.73 -15.80 2.64
N ASP A 454 9.42 -15.85 2.35
CA ASP A 454 8.41 -16.22 3.32
C ASP A 454 8.50 -17.73 3.66
N SER A 455 8.66 -18.06 4.93
CA SER A 455 8.74 -19.45 5.45
C SER A 455 7.40 -20.21 5.45
N GLY A 456 6.48 -19.83 4.56
CA GLY A 456 5.18 -20.46 4.42
C GLY A 456 5.25 -21.88 3.81
N PRO A 457 4.23 -22.73 4.04
CA PRO A 457 4.20 -24.06 3.47
C PRO A 457 4.20 -24.05 1.94
N TRP A 458 4.68 -25.14 1.36
CA TRP A 458 4.66 -25.34 -0.10
C TRP A 458 3.37 -26.02 -0.54
N ILE A 459 2.79 -25.52 -1.64
CA ILE A 459 1.56 -26.03 -2.25
C ILE A 459 1.75 -26.31 -3.74
N THR A 460 1.18 -27.40 -4.26
CA THR A 460 1.21 -27.71 -5.69
C THR A 460 0.18 -26.87 -6.46
N VAL A 461 0.63 -26.18 -7.51
CA VAL A 461 -0.25 -25.32 -8.31
C VAL A 461 -1.33 -26.15 -8.99
N GLY A 462 -2.60 -25.79 -8.76
CA GLY A 462 -3.77 -26.42 -9.38
C GLY A 462 -4.43 -27.58 -8.60
N LYS A 463 -3.89 -28.03 -7.45
CA LYS A 463 -4.56 -29.05 -6.61
C LYS A 463 -5.56 -28.48 -5.60
N GLU A 464 -5.32 -27.30 -5.05
CA GLU A 464 -6.13 -26.71 -3.96
C GLU A 464 -6.88 -25.43 -4.35
N HIS A 465 -6.70 -24.90 -5.57
CA HIS A 465 -7.52 -23.79 -6.11
C HIS A 465 -8.89 -24.29 -6.60
N LYS A 466 -9.63 -24.96 -5.71
CA LYS A 466 -11.05 -25.28 -5.86
C LYS A 466 -11.79 -24.79 -4.62
N ILE A 467 -12.34 -23.59 -4.71
CA ILE A 467 -13.66 -23.12 -4.26
C ILE A 467 -13.75 -21.67 -4.79
N TYR A 468 -14.95 -21.27 -5.25
CA TYR A 468 -15.25 -20.07 -6.07
C TYR A 468 -14.81 -20.14 -7.55
N PHE A 469 -15.82 -19.99 -8.43
CA PHE A 469 -15.78 -20.02 -9.90
C PHE A 469 -15.24 -21.32 -10.53
N GLY A 470 -16.17 -22.17 -10.97
CA GLY A 470 -15.93 -23.49 -11.54
C GLY A 470 -15.30 -23.51 -12.95
N LEU A 471 -14.11 -22.93 -13.10
CA LEU A 471 -13.25 -23.11 -14.25
C LEU A 471 -12.06 -24.00 -13.86
N PHE A 472 -11.95 -25.19 -14.45
CA PHE A 472 -10.74 -26.01 -14.33
C PHE A 472 -9.58 -25.30 -15.03
N LEU A 473 -8.84 -24.46 -14.30
CA LEU A 473 -7.52 -24.03 -14.72
C LEU A 473 -6.60 -25.26 -14.71
N LEU A 474 -6.17 -25.67 -15.91
CA LEU A 474 -5.19 -26.73 -16.11
C LEU A 474 -4.01 -26.52 -15.17
N ALA A 475 -3.71 -27.53 -14.35
CA ALA A 475 -2.59 -27.47 -13.41
C ALA A 475 -1.30 -27.20 -14.19
N GLY A 476 -0.52 -26.20 -13.73
CA GLY A 476 0.78 -25.90 -14.33
C GLY A 476 1.69 -27.11 -14.23
N SER A 477 2.04 -27.71 -15.37
CA SER A 477 2.95 -28.86 -15.36
C SER A 477 4.36 -28.41 -14.99
N PRO A 478 5.08 -29.13 -14.10
CA PRO A 478 6.50 -28.89 -13.86
C PRO A 478 7.32 -28.91 -15.16
N LEU A 479 8.49 -28.28 -15.15
CA LEU A 479 9.39 -28.33 -16.30
C LEU A 479 9.86 -29.78 -16.51
N LYS A 480 9.85 -30.22 -17.77
CA LYS A 480 10.54 -31.46 -18.17
C LYS A 480 12.02 -31.32 -17.84
N ASP A 481 12.63 -32.38 -17.32
CA ASP A 481 13.98 -32.35 -16.74
C ASP A 481 15.06 -31.86 -17.71
N GLY A 482 14.93 -32.16 -19.00
CA GLY A 482 15.83 -31.61 -20.04
C GLY A 482 15.71 -30.09 -20.19
N VAL A 483 14.51 -29.54 -20.03
CA VAL A 483 14.32 -28.08 -19.96
C VAL A 483 14.88 -27.57 -18.63
N LEU A 484 14.59 -28.23 -17.51
CA LEU A 484 15.08 -27.84 -16.18
C LEU A 484 16.61 -27.70 -16.15
N ILE A 485 17.36 -28.74 -16.55
CA ILE A 485 18.84 -28.68 -16.53
C ILE A 485 19.40 -27.62 -17.47
N LYS A 486 18.82 -27.49 -18.68
CA LYS A 486 19.19 -26.46 -19.66
C LYS A 486 19.04 -25.06 -19.06
N GLN A 487 17.92 -24.77 -18.39
CA GLN A 487 17.69 -23.46 -17.80
C GLN A 487 18.57 -23.26 -16.55
N ALA A 488 18.73 -24.28 -15.71
CA ALA A 488 19.60 -24.22 -14.52
C ALA A 488 21.05 -23.87 -14.89
N LEU A 489 21.64 -24.57 -15.86
CA LEU A 489 22.99 -24.29 -16.33
C LEU A 489 23.11 -22.88 -16.91
N LYS A 490 22.13 -22.42 -17.70
CA LYS A 490 22.10 -21.05 -18.22
C LYS A 490 22.00 -19.99 -17.13
N LEU A 491 21.26 -20.23 -16.05
CA LEU A 491 21.19 -19.33 -14.88
C LEU A 491 22.55 -19.24 -14.18
N LEU A 492 23.27 -20.37 -14.02
CA LEU A 492 24.63 -20.40 -13.49
C LEU A 492 25.59 -19.60 -14.39
N TYR A 493 25.64 -19.89 -15.69
CA TYR A 493 26.52 -19.17 -16.64
C TYR A 493 26.20 -17.68 -16.76
N SER A 494 24.95 -17.26 -16.52
CA SER A 494 24.55 -15.85 -16.55
C SER A 494 24.96 -15.05 -15.30
N ASN A 495 25.49 -15.70 -14.26
CA ASN A 495 25.78 -15.06 -12.98
C ASN A 495 26.98 -15.72 -12.27
N VAL A 496 28.14 -15.07 -12.35
CA VAL A 496 29.41 -15.52 -11.75
C VAL A 496 29.29 -15.82 -10.25
N SER A 497 28.45 -15.07 -9.52
CA SER A 497 28.22 -15.27 -8.08
C SER A 497 27.39 -16.52 -7.78
N LEU A 498 26.58 -17.00 -8.72
CA LEU A 498 25.95 -18.32 -8.62
C LEU A 498 26.93 -19.41 -9.07
N TYR A 499 27.63 -19.20 -10.19
CA TYR A 499 28.56 -20.16 -10.77
C TYR A 499 29.70 -20.58 -9.84
N ARG A 500 30.26 -19.62 -9.07
CA ARG A 500 31.35 -19.88 -8.12
C ARG A 500 30.88 -20.35 -6.73
N ASN A 501 29.57 -20.50 -6.52
CA ASN A 501 29.00 -20.83 -5.22
C ASN A 501 28.66 -22.34 -5.14
N PRO A 502 29.27 -23.11 -4.22
CA PRO A 502 29.03 -24.55 -4.13
C PRO A 502 27.58 -24.88 -3.76
N LYS A 503 26.87 -23.99 -3.04
CA LYS A 503 25.44 -24.13 -2.71
C LYS A 503 24.56 -24.27 -3.95
N CYS A 504 24.92 -23.59 -5.04
CA CYS A 504 24.15 -23.61 -6.27
C CYS A 504 24.34 -24.95 -7.01
N TRP A 505 25.57 -25.45 -7.06
CA TRP A 505 25.86 -26.77 -7.63
C TRP A 505 25.27 -27.90 -6.81
N SER A 506 25.41 -27.86 -5.48
CA SER A 506 24.78 -28.85 -4.58
C SER A 506 23.27 -28.84 -4.73
N SER A 507 22.63 -27.66 -4.77
CA SER A 507 21.20 -27.52 -5.04
C SER A 507 20.79 -28.13 -6.38
N LEU A 508 21.54 -27.88 -7.46
CA LEU A 508 21.26 -28.48 -8.77
C LEU A 508 21.35 -30.01 -8.73
N ILE A 509 22.41 -30.57 -8.14
CA ILE A 509 22.60 -32.02 -8.02
C ILE A 509 21.48 -32.64 -7.17
N MET A 510 21.18 -32.07 -6.00
CA MET A 510 20.12 -32.56 -5.11
C MET A 510 18.75 -32.55 -5.82
N ILE A 511 18.43 -31.49 -6.56
CA ILE A 511 17.13 -31.35 -7.24
C ILE A 511 16.98 -32.34 -8.40
N LEU A 512 18.04 -32.59 -9.17
CA LEU A 512 18.06 -33.61 -10.22
C LEU A 512 18.03 -35.04 -9.64
N GLY A 513 18.72 -35.25 -8.52
CA GLY A 513 18.74 -36.50 -7.76
C GLY A 513 17.55 -36.70 -6.81
N SER A 514 16.50 -35.89 -6.89
CA SER A 514 15.30 -35.97 -6.03
C SER A 514 14.01 -36.15 -6.84
N SER A 515 12.96 -36.63 -6.16
CA SER A 515 11.61 -36.76 -6.71
C SER A 515 11.02 -35.41 -7.11
N SER A 516 10.02 -35.43 -8.00
CA SER A 516 9.16 -34.28 -8.27
C SER A 516 8.14 -34.00 -7.16
N LEU A 517 8.03 -34.89 -6.17
CA LEU A 517 7.25 -34.67 -4.95
C LEU A 517 8.03 -33.81 -3.95
N LEU A 518 7.35 -32.78 -3.43
CA LEU A 518 7.85 -31.86 -2.42
C LEU A 518 6.96 -31.94 -1.18
N GLU A 519 7.57 -32.02 0.00
CA GLU A 519 6.85 -31.91 1.26
C GLU A 519 6.31 -30.48 1.49
N LYS A 520 5.29 -30.32 2.35
CA LYS A 520 4.80 -29.00 2.78
C LYS A 520 5.89 -28.15 3.45
N SER A 521 6.90 -28.79 4.02
CA SER A 521 8.12 -28.20 4.61
C SER A 521 9.08 -27.58 3.58
N GLY A 522 8.95 -27.91 2.29
CA GLY A 522 9.92 -27.56 1.26
C GLY A 522 11.12 -28.53 1.16
N HIS A 523 11.07 -29.66 1.88
CA HIS A 523 12.03 -30.76 1.70
C HIS A 523 11.69 -31.62 0.49
N LEU A 524 12.74 -32.06 -0.21
CA LEU A 524 12.69 -32.96 -1.36
C LEU A 524 13.00 -34.39 -0.90
N HIS A 525 12.33 -35.38 -1.50
CA HIS A 525 12.67 -36.79 -1.29
C HIS A 525 13.78 -37.23 -2.25
N PRO A 526 14.95 -37.68 -1.76
CA PRO A 526 16.03 -38.18 -2.62
C PRO A 526 15.61 -39.42 -3.41
N LEU A 527 16.09 -39.53 -4.65
CA LEU A 527 16.01 -40.73 -5.47
C LEU A 527 17.33 -41.51 -5.39
N SER A 528 17.23 -42.83 -5.42
CA SER A 528 18.37 -43.75 -5.62
C SER A 528 18.29 -44.29 -7.04
N LEU A 529 18.89 -43.58 -8.00
CA LEU A 529 18.89 -43.99 -9.40
C LEU A 529 19.86 -45.16 -9.59
N LYS A 530 19.48 -46.13 -10.44
CA LYS A 530 20.37 -47.23 -10.79
C LYS A 530 21.47 -46.72 -11.70
N GLU A 531 22.68 -47.27 -11.56
CA GLU A 531 23.79 -46.91 -12.43
C GLU A 531 23.46 -47.29 -13.89
N PRO A 532 23.50 -46.34 -14.84
CA PRO A 532 23.19 -46.61 -16.24
C PRO A 532 24.31 -47.40 -16.93
N PRO A 533 24.04 -48.12 -18.03
CA PRO A 533 25.06 -48.90 -18.75
C PRO A 533 26.26 -48.06 -19.20
N LEU A 534 27.47 -48.64 -19.17
CA LEU A 534 28.72 -47.93 -19.49
C LEU A 534 28.73 -47.27 -20.88
N ASP A 535 28.12 -47.90 -21.89
CA ASP A 535 28.07 -47.32 -23.24
C ASP A 535 27.11 -46.13 -23.32
N PHE A 536 26.05 -46.12 -22.50
CA PHE A 536 25.19 -44.94 -22.33
C PHE A 536 25.95 -43.82 -21.60
N GLN A 537 26.69 -44.14 -20.53
CA GLN A 537 27.54 -43.16 -19.83
C GLN A 537 28.51 -42.50 -20.82
N LYS A 538 29.28 -43.28 -21.59
CA LYS A 538 30.21 -42.78 -22.61
C LYS A 538 29.51 -41.92 -23.68
N GLY A 539 28.33 -42.33 -24.14
CA GLY A 539 27.54 -41.57 -25.12
C GLY A 539 27.09 -40.20 -24.61
N VAL A 540 26.61 -40.11 -23.37
CA VAL A 540 26.26 -38.83 -22.72
C VAL A 540 27.52 -37.99 -22.51
N LEU A 541 28.61 -38.60 -22.01
CA LEU A 541 29.87 -37.90 -21.75
C LEU A 541 30.45 -37.24 -23.01
N ALA A 542 30.49 -37.97 -24.13
CA ALA A 542 31.03 -37.48 -25.40
C ALA A 542 30.26 -36.29 -25.99
N ALA A 543 28.93 -36.27 -25.82
CA ALA A 543 28.08 -35.21 -26.38
C ALA A 543 27.95 -33.97 -25.48
N SER A 544 28.16 -34.13 -24.18
CA SER A 544 27.96 -33.04 -23.21
C SER A 544 29.02 -31.95 -23.32
N GLY A 545 30.26 -32.27 -23.71
CA GLY A 545 31.34 -31.28 -23.82
C GLY A 545 30.98 -30.13 -24.78
N SER A 546 30.56 -30.45 -26.00
CA SER A 546 30.11 -29.45 -26.98
C SER A 546 28.81 -28.78 -26.55
N LEU A 547 27.88 -29.52 -25.95
CA LEU A 547 26.61 -28.99 -25.46
C LEU A 547 26.79 -27.93 -24.35
N LEU A 548 27.72 -28.13 -23.41
CA LEU A 548 28.01 -27.17 -22.34
C LEU A 548 28.58 -25.85 -22.91
N GLU A 549 29.47 -25.93 -23.90
CA GLU A 549 29.96 -24.73 -24.61
C GLU A 549 28.84 -24.04 -25.41
N GLU A 550 27.94 -24.78 -26.05
CA GLU A 550 26.74 -24.20 -26.67
C GLU A 550 25.83 -23.51 -25.63
N LEU A 551 25.66 -24.10 -24.44
CA LEU A 551 24.81 -23.52 -23.38
C LEU A 551 25.39 -22.21 -22.83
N LYS A 552 26.72 -22.05 -22.80
CA LYS A 552 27.41 -20.80 -22.49
C LYS A 552 27.26 -19.76 -23.62
N ALA A 553 27.47 -20.18 -24.88
CA ALA A 553 27.59 -19.25 -26.01
C ALA A 553 26.26 -18.87 -26.70
N LYS A 554 25.25 -19.75 -26.70
CA LYS A 554 24.04 -19.61 -27.53
C LYS A 554 22.79 -19.44 -26.68
N ILE A 555 21.95 -18.45 -27.00
CA ILE A 555 20.66 -18.22 -26.33
C ILE A 555 19.72 -19.44 -26.53
N ASN A 556 19.63 -19.96 -27.75
CA ASN A 556 18.82 -21.13 -28.09
C ASN A 556 19.70 -22.35 -28.35
N VAL A 557 19.48 -23.39 -27.55
CA VAL A 557 20.16 -24.70 -27.63
C VAL A 557 19.10 -25.79 -27.47
N SER A 558 19.15 -26.82 -28.32
CA SER A 558 18.30 -28.02 -28.25
C SER A 558 19.09 -29.18 -27.65
N LEU A 559 18.52 -29.87 -26.67
CA LEU A 559 19.12 -31.10 -26.16
C LEU A 559 18.97 -32.24 -27.19
N PRO A 560 20.01 -33.05 -27.45
CA PRO A 560 19.91 -34.18 -28.39
C PRO A 560 18.91 -35.24 -27.92
N PRO A 561 17.81 -35.51 -28.66
CA PRO A 561 16.74 -36.41 -28.20
C PRO A 561 17.18 -37.87 -28.08
N VAL A 562 18.25 -38.27 -28.77
CA VAL A 562 18.84 -39.63 -28.70
C VAL A 562 19.46 -39.92 -27.33
N ILE A 563 20.05 -38.89 -26.71
CA ILE A 563 20.77 -39.01 -25.43
C ILE A 563 19.81 -38.81 -24.25
N PHE A 564 18.88 -37.87 -24.40
CA PHE A 564 17.80 -37.60 -23.45
C PHE A 564 16.57 -38.49 -23.73
N SER A 565 16.82 -39.80 -23.80
CA SER A 565 15.82 -40.84 -24.03
C SER A 565 14.88 -41.00 -22.82
N PRO A 566 13.57 -41.28 -23.00
CA PRO A 566 12.60 -41.33 -21.91
C PRO A 566 12.93 -42.27 -20.74
N HIS A 567 13.74 -43.31 -20.97
CA HIS A 567 14.02 -44.37 -19.99
C HIS A 567 15.21 -44.10 -19.06
N LEU A 568 16.15 -43.24 -19.44
CA LEU A 568 17.37 -42.91 -18.67
C LEU A 568 17.60 -41.39 -18.60
N HIS A 569 16.51 -40.63 -18.62
CA HIS A 569 16.56 -39.17 -18.72
C HIS A 569 17.15 -38.51 -17.45
N HIS A 570 16.85 -39.05 -16.27
CA HIS A 570 17.36 -38.52 -15.00
C HIS A 570 18.88 -38.73 -14.89
N GLU A 571 19.33 -39.92 -15.29
CA GLU A 571 20.71 -40.33 -15.35
C GLU A 571 21.50 -39.47 -16.34
N ALA A 572 20.95 -39.22 -17.54
CA ALA A 572 21.55 -38.30 -18.52
C ALA A 572 21.68 -36.86 -17.97
N CYS A 573 20.66 -36.37 -17.25
CA CYS A 573 20.75 -35.06 -16.59
C CYS A 573 21.82 -35.03 -15.50
N LEU A 574 21.95 -36.06 -14.66
CA LEU A 574 23.01 -36.11 -13.66
C LEU A 574 24.41 -36.20 -14.28
N ILE A 575 24.61 -36.96 -15.35
CA ILE A 575 25.91 -37.02 -16.06
C ILE A 575 26.26 -35.65 -16.65
N LEU A 576 25.31 -34.96 -17.28
CA LEU A 576 25.51 -33.59 -17.78
C LEU A 576 25.85 -32.61 -16.64
N ALA A 577 25.20 -32.74 -15.48
CA ALA A 577 25.52 -31.93 -14.30
C ALA A 577 26.92 -32.23 -13.73
N VAL A 578 27.32 -33.51 -13.69
CA VAL A 578 28.69 -33.93 -13.31
C VAL A 578 29.73 -33.27 -14.21
N GLN A 579 29.53 -33.27 -15.54
CA GLN A 579 30.47 -32.63 -16.45
C GLN A 579 30.47 -31.10 -16.37
N ALA A 580 29.33 -30.48 -16.07
CA ALA A 580 29.27 -29.04 -15.79
C ALA A 580 30.06 -28.68 -14.52
N VAL A 581 29.97 -29.50 -13.47
CA VAL A 581 30.77 -29.37 -12.25
C VAL A 581 32.26 -29.60 -12.53
N GLN A 582 32.62 -30.60 -13.34
CA GLN A 582 34.01 -30.83 -13.78
C GLN A 582 34.58 -29.59 -14.48
N GLN A 583 33.87 -29.03 -15.49
CA GLN A 583 34.30 -27.79 -16.15
C GLN A 583 34.46 -26.62 -15.16
N MET A 584 33.57 -26.49 -14.18
CA MET A 584 33.66 -25.46 -13.14
C MET A 584 34.88 -25.67 -12.22
N LEU A 585 35.21 -26.91 -11.87
CA LEU A 585 36.45 -27.24 -11.14
C LEU A 585 37.68 -26.92 -11.99
N PHE A 586 37.73 -27.30 -13.28
CA PHE A 586 38.87 -26.98 -14.14
C PHE A 586 39.09 -25.47 -14.33
N CYS A 587 38.04 -24.64 -14.35
CA CYS A 587 38.16 -23.21 -14.60
C CYS A 587 38.23 -22.33 -13.33
N ASP A 588 37.57 -22.71 -12.24
CA ASP A 588 37.25 -21.81 -11.12
C ASP A 588 37.51 -22.40 -9.71
N LEU A 589 38.22 -23.54 -9.61
CA LEU A 589 38.62 -24.15 -8.33
C LEU A 589 39.16 -23.18 -7.26
N PRO A 590 40.01 -22.18 -7.58
CA PRO A 590 40.54 -21.25 -6.57
C PRO A 590 39.48 -20.39 -5.89
N TYR A 591 38.30 -20.23 -6.50
CA TYR A 591 37.20 -19.42 -5.99
C TYR A 591 36.18 -20.22 -5.17
N LEU A 592 36.25 -21.55 -5.16
CA LEU A 592 35.32 -22.39 -4.42
C LEU A 592 35.54 -22.31 -2.90
N THR A 593 34.43 -22.17 -2.18
CA THR A 593 34.42 -22.12 -0.71
C THR A 593 34.31 -23.50 -0.05
N SER A 594 33.73 -24.49 -0.72
CA SER A 594 33.65 -25.89 -0.28
C SER A 594 33.56 -26.83 -1.49
N PHE A 595 34.16 -28.02 -1.37
CA PHE A 595 33.89 -29.15 -2.26
C PHE A 595 32.99 -30.19 -1.57
N LEU A 596 33.10 -30.35 -0.25
CA LEU A 596 32.31 -31.32 0.51
C LEU A 596 30.79 -31.06 0.37
N GLU A 597 30.37 -29.80 0.31
CA GLU A 597 28.96 -29.42 0.04
C GLU A 597 28.45 -29.92 -1.32
N ILE A 598 29.33 -30.00 -2.33
CA ILE A 598 29.01 -30.56 -3.66
C ILE A 598 29.02 -32.09 -3.63
N ALA A 599 30.01 -32.70 -2.95
CA ALA A 599 30.13 -34.16 -2.85
C ALA A 599 28.95 -34.81 -2.10
N LEU A 600 28.51 -34.21 -1.00
CA LEU A 600 27.36 -34.68 -0.21
C LEU A 600 26.03 -34.57 -0.96
N ALA A 601 25.93 -33.66 -1.93
CA ALA A 601 24.71 -33.41 -2.71
C ALA A 601 24.25 -34.61 -3.54
N PHE A 602 25.16 -35.52 -3.90
CA PHE A 602 24.84 -36.73 -4.66
C PHE A 602 24.01 -37.75 -3.86
N GLY A 603 24.09 -37.70 -2.52
CA GLY A 603 23.38 -38.63 -1.63
C GLY A 603 23.64 -40.09 -2.00
N ASN A 604 22.57 -40.84 -2.29
CA ASN A 604 22.64 -42.25 -2.66
C ASN A 604 23.14 -42.52 -4.09
N ASN A 605 23.31 -41.48 -4.93
CA ASN A 605 23.72 -41.62 -6.34
C ASN A 605 25.24 -41.72 -6.47
N PHE A 606 25.87 -42.62 -5.71
CA PHE A 606 27.32 -42.79 -5.60
C PHE A 606 28.01 -43.04 -6.96
N TRP A 607 27.32 -43.64 -7.93
CA TRP A 607 27.85 -43.83 -9.29
C TRP A 607 28.16 -42.50 -9.99
N ALA A 608 27.35 -41.46 -9.77
CA ALA A 608 27.55 -40.13 -10.34
C ALA A 608 28.67 -39.36 -9.63
N LEU A 609 28.80 -39.53 -8.31
CA LEU A 609 29.95 -39.02 -7.56
C LEU A 609 31.26 -39.72 -7.99
N ARG A 610 31.23 -41.04 -8.20
CA ARG A 610 32.36 -41.80 -8.75
C ARG A 610 32.77 -41.26 -10.12
N LEU A 611 31.81 -41.05 -11.03
CA LEU A 611 32.08 -40.43 -12.32
C LEU A 611 32.68 -39.02 -12.22
N LEU A 612 32.26 -38.21 -11.24
CA LEU A 612 32.91 -36.92 -10.96
C LEU A 612 34.39 -37.14 -10.60
N LEU A 613 34.67 -37.94 -9.57
CA LEU A 613 36.00 -38.17 -9.01
C LEU A 613 36.97 -38.85 -9.99
N ASP A 614 36.51 -39.86 -10.73
CA ASP A 614 37.32 -40.60 -11.72
C ASP A 614 37.94 -39.64 -12.75
N HIS A 615 37.20 -38.62 -13.21
CA HIS A 615 37.71 -37.65 -14.17
C HIS A 615 38.61 -36.57 -13.56
N LEU A 616 38.51 -36.27 -12.26
CA LEU A 616 39.44 -35.36 -11.59
C LEU A 616 40.84 -35.98 -11.44
N SER A 617 40.94 -37.32 -11.47
CA SER A 617 42.22 -38.03 -11.35
C SER A 617 43.19 -37.79 -12.51
N TYR A 618 42.72 -37.30 -13.66
CA TYR A 618 43.55 -37.02 -14.83
C TYR A 618 44.33 -35.69 -14.75
N GLU A 619 44.01 -34.80 -13.82
CA GLU A 619 44.62 -33.47 -13.69
C GLU A 619 45.13 -33.24 -12.26
N GLU A 620 46.43 -33.47 -12.05
CA GLU A 620 47.09 -33.42 -10.73
C GLU A 620 46.81 -32.12 -9.97
N HIS A 621 46.81 -30.98 -10.67
CA HIS A 621 46.59 -29.67 -10.07
C HIS A 621 45.15 -29.50 -9.53
N VAL A 622 44.15 -30.04 -10.23
CA VAL A 622 42.74 -30.02 -9.78
C VAL A 622 42.52 -31.04 -8.68
N LEU A 623 43.12 -32.23 -8.77
CA LEU A 623 43.05 -33.24 -7.72
C LEU A 623 43.62 -32.69 -6.40
N HIS A 624 44.84 -32.13 -6.42
CA HIS A 624 45.47 -31.55 -5.24
C HIS A 624 44.67 -30.36 -4.69
N GLY A 625 44.19 -29.45 -5.54
CA GLY A 625 43.33 -28.34 -5.10
C GLY A 625 42.01 -28.81 -4.47
N THR A 626 41.39 -29.86 -5.02
CA THR A 626 40.15 -30.46 -4.51
C THR A 626 40.37 -31.12 -3.14
N VAL A 627 41.46 -31.88 -2.97
CA VAL A 627 41.84 -32.47 -1.67
C VAL A 627 42.08 -31.37 -0.62
N ASN A 628 42.75 -30.28 -0.98
CA ASN A 628 42.94 -29.13 -0.08
C ASN A 628 41.62 -28.45 0.31
N LEU A 629 40.63 -28.37 -0.59
CA LEU A 629 39.28 -27.89 -0.25
C LEU A 629 38.59 -28.83 0.75
N ILE A 630 38.66 -30.15 0.54
CA ILE A 630 38.09 -31.14 1.47
C ILE A 630 38.74 -31.03 2.86
N LEU A 631 40.07 -30.95 2.93
CA LEU A 631 40.79 -30.76 4.20
C LEU A 631 40.37 -29.45 4.90
N ARG A 632 40.18 -28.36 4.15
CA ARG A 632 39.69 -27.09 4.70
C ARG A 632 38.24 -27.19 5.19
N ASP A 633 37.39 -27.93 4.50
CA ASP A 633 35.98 -28.14 4.89
C ASP A 633 35.88 -28.96 6.17
N LEU A 634 36.69 -30.01 6.31
CA LEU A 634 36.77 -30.84 7.53
C LEU A 634 37.37 -30.08 8.72
N ASN A 635 38.35 -29.21 8.50
CA ASN A 635 38.97 -28.36 9.54
C ASN A 635 38.13 -27.13 9.93
N ARG A 636 36.92 -26.96 9.35
CA ARG A 636 35.98 -25.86 9.66
C ARG A 636 34.75 -26.32 10.46
N GLN A 637 34.69 -27.60 10.81
CA GLN A 637 33.78 -28.15 11.82
C GLN A 637 34.42 -28.08 13.21
#